data_AF-A0A2V8T820-F1
#
_entry.id   AF-A0A2V8T820-F1
#
_cell.length_a   1.000
_cell.length_b   1.000
_cell.length_c   1.000
_cell.angle_alpha   90.00
_cell.angle_beta   90.00
_cell.angle_gamma   90.00
#
_symmetry.space_group_name_H-M   'P 1'
#
loop_
_entity.id
_entity.type
_entity.pdbx_description
1 polymer ?
#
loop_
_entity_poly.entity_id
_entity_poly.type
_entity_poly.pdbx_seq_one_letter_code
_entity_poly.pdbx_strand_id
1 'polypeptide(L)'
;MPTIAAIDVGSNAIRLAIANANTDGGYQMVYSVREPVRLGQDVFTKGTISANTIDRTVQTFVDFKVLKLLEPARCEKQRIATAY
;
A
#
# COMPACT_ATOMS: atom_id res chain seq x y z
N MET A 1 9.19 19.95 2.73
CA MET A 1 8.35 19.24 1.74
C MET A 1 7.69 18.09 2.48
N PRO A 2 6.35 18.09 2.65
CA PRO A 2 5.69 17.01 3.38
C PRO A 2 5.80 15.70 2.61
N THR A 3 6.10 14.62 3.33
CA THR A 3 6.10 13.26 2.76
C THR A 3 4.75 12.62 2.96
N ILE A 4 4.21 12.06 1.89
CA ILE A 4 2.89 11.45 1.83
C ILE A 4 3.06 9.99 1.43
N ALA A 5 2.34 9.11 2.11
CA ALA A 5 2.23 7.70 1.74
C ALA A 5 0.79 7.36 1.36
N ALA A 6 0.61 6.69 0.23
CA ALA A 6 -0.66 6.14 -0.22
C ALA A 6 -0.55 4.62 -0.32
N ILE A 7 -1.55 3.92 0.22
CA ILE A 7 -1.68 2.48 0.06
C ILE A 7 -2.95 2.20 -0.73
N ASP A 8 -2.81 1.48 -1.83
CA ASP A 8 -3.94 1.04 -2.66
C ASP A 8 -4.10 -0.47 -2.50
N VAL A 9 -5.29 -0.92 -2.08
CA VAL A 9 -5.61 -2.34 -1.86
C VAL A 9 -6.53 -2.78 -2.99
N GLY A 10 -5.98 -3.49 -3.98
CA GLY A 10 -6.75 -4.06 -5.09
C GLY A 10 -7.00 -5.55 -4.93
N SER A 11 -7.98 -6.07 -5.68
CA SER A 11 -8.31 -7.50 -5.74
C SER A 11 -7.11 -8.38 -6.16
N ASN A 12 -6.16 -7.85 -6.93
CA ASN A 12 -4.97 -8.60 -7.36
C ASN A 12 -3.71 -8.29 -6.54
N ALA A 13 -3.50 -7.02 -6.20
CA ALA A 13 -2.26 -6.56 -5.57
C ALA A 13 -2.51 -5.35 -4.66
N ILE A 14 -1.63 -5.19 -3.68
CA ILE A 14 -1.56 -4.00 -2.82
C ILE A 14 -0.36 -3.19 -3.27
N ARG A 15 -0.49 -1.86 -3.30
CA ARG A 15 0.59 -0.94 -3.66
C ARG A 15 0.85 0.01 -2.53
N LEU A 16 2.12 0.32 -2.28
CA LEU A 16 2.54 1.45 -1.45
C LEU A 16 3.30 2.43 -2.35
N ALA A 17 2.90 3.69 -2.29
CA ALA A 17 3.58 4.80 -2.94
C ALA A 17 3.94 5.85 -1.87
N ILE A 18 5.20 6.27 -1.84
CA ILE A 18 5.72 7.35 -0.98
C ILE A 18 6.23 8.47 -1.89
N ALA A 19 5.79 9.69 -1.63
CA ALA A 19 6.18 10.87 -2.39
C ALA A 19 6.42 12.08 -1.49
N ASN A 20 7.34 12.95 -1.91
CA ASN A 20 7.50 14.27 -1.34
C ASN A 20 6.63 15.25 -2.13
N ALA A 21 5.67 15.89 -1.46
CA ALA A 21 4.85 16.91 -2.08
C ALA A 21 5.59 18.27 -2.07
N ASN A 22 5.54 18.93 -3.22
CA ASN A 22 6.10 20.25 -3.43
C ASN A 22 5.05 21.31 -3.11
N THR A 23 5.51 22.52 -2.80
CA THR A 23 4.63 23.67 -2.50
C THR A 23 3.88 24.21 -3.71
N ASP A 24 4.31 23.85 -4.92
CA ASP A 24 3.70 24.23 -6.21
C ASP A 24 2.61 23.24 -6.68
N GLY A 25 2.27 22.23 -5.87
CA GLY A 25 1.29 21.20 -6.22
C GLY A 25 1.89 19.99 -6.95
N GLY A 26 3.19 20.01 -7.28
CA GLY A 26 3.91 18.85 -7.78
C GLY A 26 4.21 17.82 -6.69
N TYR A 27 4.69 16.65 -7.08
CA TYR A 27 5.26 15.68 -6.16
C TYR A 27 6.42 14.92 -6.81
N GLN A 28 7.36 14.46 -5.99
CA GLN A 28 8.45 13.58 -6.38
C GLN A 28 8.23 12.20 -5.76
N MET A 29 8.13 11.17 -6.59
CA MET A 29 8.10 9.79 -6.11
C MET A 29 9.43 9.43 -5.46
N VAL A 30 9.36 8.94 -4.23
CA VAL A 30 10.51 8.48 -3.44
C VAL A 30 10.58 6.95 -3.48
N TYR A 31 9.42 6.31 -3.29
CA TYR A 31 9.34 4.86 -3.23
C TYR A 31 8.01 4.37 -3.80
N SER A 32 8.04 3.23 -4.48
CA SER A 32 6.85 2.55 -4.97
C SER A 32 7.07 1.06 -4.98
N VAL A 33 6.20 0.31 -4.31
CA VAL A 33 6.22 -1.16 -4.29
C VAL A 33 4.83 -1.70 -4.56
N ARG A 34 4.77 -2.89 -5.18
CA ARG A 34 3.54 -3.59 -5.52
C ARG A 34 3.66 -5.05 -5.09
N GLU A 35 2.86 -5.42 -4.10
CA GLU A 35 2.80 -6.78 -3.57
C GLU A 35 1.59 -7.54 -4.11
N PRO A 36 1.80 -8.69 -4.80
CA PRO A 36 0.69 -9.52 -5.26
C PRO A 36 0.11 -10.30 -4.08
N VAL A 37 -1.20 -10.12 -3.80
CA VAL A 37 -1.91 -10.83 -2.72
C VAL A 37 -3.08 -11.68 -3.22
N ARG A 38 -3.63 -11.38 -4.41
CA ARG A 38 -4.75 -12.11 -5.07
C ARG A 38 -6.02 -12.28 -4.22
N LEU A 39 -6.40 -11.26 -3.45
CA LEU A 39 -7.64 -11.21 -2.67
C LEU A 39 -8.90 -11.62 -3.48
N GLY A 40 -9.01 -11.12 -4.70
CA GLY A 40 -10.15 -11.37 -5.58
C GLY A 40 -10.24 -12.79 -6.11
N GLN A 41 -9.12 -13.51 -6.23
CA GLN A 41 -9.14 -14.90 -6.68
C GLN A 41 -9.90 -15.78 -5.67
N ASP A 42 -9.63 -15.58 -4.38
CA ASP A 42 -10.28 -16.34 -3.32
C ASP A 42 -11.78 -16.00 -3.24
N VAL A 43 -12.14 -14.73 -3.29
CA VAL A 43 -13.55 -14.32 -3.30
C VAL A 43 -14.28 -14.86 -4.53
N PHE A 44 -13.68 -14.79 -5.72
CA PHE A 44 -14.30 -15.28 -6.96
C PHE A 44 -14.48 -16.80 -6.97
N THR A 45 -13.55 -17.56 -6.39
CA THR A 45 -13.60 -19.03 -6.42
C THR A 45 -14.30 -19.66 -5.24
N LYS A 46 -14.23 -19.05 -4.06
CA LYS A 46 -14.70 -19.63 -2.78
C LYS A 46 -15.74 -18.77 -2.07
N GLY A 47 -16.04 -17.57 -2.57
CA GLY A 47 -16.92 -16.60 -1.91
C GLY A 47 -16.34 -15.98 -0.63
N THR A 48 -15.14 -16.39 -0.22
CA THR A 48 -14.47 -15.95 1.02
C THR A 48 -12.97 -15.82 0.79
N ILE A 49 -12.30 -14.96 1.58
CA ILE A 49 -10.85 -14.82 1.55
C ILE A 49 -10.24 -15.94 2.41
N SER A 50 -9.28 -16.70 1.87
CA SER A 50 -8.65 -17.78 2.64
C SER A 50 -7.70 -17.23 3.71
N ALA A 51 -7.49 -18.01 4.78
CA ALA A 51 -6.56 -17.66 5.86
C ALA A 51 -5.16 -17.33 5.34
N ASN A 52 -4.63 -18.12 4.39
CA ASN A 52 -3.34 -17.86 3.77
C ASN A 52 -3.28 -16.50 3.06
N THR A 53 -4.34 -16.10 2.36
CA THR A 53 -4.41 -14.79 1.69
C THR A 53 -4.52 -13.65 2.71
N ILE A 54 -5.21 -13.87 3.82
CA ILE A 54 -5.25 -12.92 4.95
C ILE A 54 -3.84 -12.76 5.53
N ASP A 55 -3.16 -13.85 5.85
CA ASP A 55 -1.81 -13.84 6.45
C ASP A 55 -0.82 -13.09 5.55
N ARG A 56 -0.84 -13.37 4.24
CA ARG A 56 -0.02 -12.63 3.26
C ARG A 56 -0.35 -11.15 3.23
N THR A 57 -1.64 -10.80 3.26
CA THR A 57 -2.08 -9.40 3.27
C THR A 57 -1.61 -8.67 4.53
N VAL A 58 -1.72 -9.32 5.70
CA VAL A 58 -1.22 -8.78 6.97
C VAL A 58 0.30 -8.59 6.90
N GLN A 59 1.04 -9.58 6.40
CA GLN A 59 2.48 -9.46 6.24
C GLN A 59 2.87 -8.29 5.33
N THR A 60 2.18 -8.12 4.20
CA THR A 60 2.39 -6.97 3.30
C THR A 60 2.22 -5.64 4.04
N PHE A 61 1.20 -5.49 4.90
CA PHE A 61 1.02 -4.26 5.68
C PHE A 61 2.12 -4.05 6.73
N VAL A 62 2.62 -5.12 7.34
CA VAL A 62 3.76 -5.06 8.27
C VAL A 62 5.01 -4.57 7.55
N ASP A 63 5.29 -5.13 6.37
CA ASP A 63 6.45 -4.76 5.56
C ASP A 63 6.36 -3.29 5.11
N PHE A 64 5.17 -2.84 4.69
CA PHE A 64 4.91 -1.44 4.33
C PHE A 64 5.11 -0.47 5.50
N LYS A 65 4.75 -0.89 6.72
CA LYS A 65 5.00 -0.10 7.93
C LYS A 65 6.50 0.05 8.19
N VAL A 66 7.28 -1.02 8.01
CA VAL A 66 8.75 -0.97 8.15
C VAL A 66 9.35 -0.03 7.11
N LEU A 67 8.98 -0.18 5.84
CA LEU A 67 9.48 0.67 4.75
C LEU A 67 9.17 2.15 4.99
N LYS A 68 7.97 2.47 5.47
CA LYS A 68 7.58 3.84 5.86
C LYS A 68 8.47 4.42 6.97
N LEU A 69 8.95 3.60 7.91
CA LEU A 69 9.76 4.04 9.04
C LEU A 69 11.24 4.22 8.68
N LEU A 70 11.72 3.55 7.63
CA LEU A 70 13.09 3.65 7.15
C LEU A 70 13.32 4.92 6.31
N GLU A 71 12.26 5.53 5.79
CA GLU A 71 12.34 6.81 5.09
C GLU A 71 12.58 7.97 6.08
N PRO A 72 13.59 8.84 5.87
CA PRO A 72 13.99 9.89 6.81
C PRO A 72 12.96 11.01 7.00
N ALA A 73 11.81 10.94 6.37
CA ALA A 73 10.75 11.93 6.46
C ALA A 73 9.49 11.34 7.12
N ARG A 74 9.15 11.88 8.28
CA ARG A 74 7.97 11.52 9.07
C ARG A 74 6.71 11.75 8.23
N CYS A 75 6.21 10.70 7.60
CA CYS A 75 5.03 10.76 6.73
C CYS A 75 3.83 11.40 7.46
N GLU A 76 3.35 12.53 6.96
CA GLU A 76 2.36 13.36 7.66
C GLU A 76 0.91 12.91 7.42
N LYS A 77 0.64 12.25 6.29
CA LYS A 77 -0.70 11.76 5.92
C LYS A 77 -0.65 10.39 5.26
N GLN A 78 -1.62 9.55 5.61
CA GLN A 78 -1.83 8.23 5.04
C GLN A 78 -3.25 8.11 4.50
N ARG A 79 -3.40 7.60 3.28
CA ARG A 79 -4.70 7.31 2.69
C ARG A 79 -4.70 5.88 2.15
N ILE A 80 -5.74 5.14 2.51
CA ILE A 80 -6.02 3.83 1.94
C ILE A 80 -7.14 4.00 0.92
N ALA A 81 -6.90 3.57 -0.31
CA ALA A 81 -7.90 3.52 -1.37
C ALA A 81 -8.09 2.06 -1.80
N THR A 82 -9.28 1.75 -2.29
CA THR A 82 -9.62 0.43 -2.81
C THR A 82 -10.08 0.64 -4.25
N ALA A 83 -9.36 0.08 -5.21
CA ALA A 83 -9.84 -0.06 -6.58
C ALA A 83 -10.59 -1.39 -6.71
N TYR A 84 -11.89 -1.31 -7.00
CA TYR A 84 -12.80 -2.46 -7.22
C TYR A 84 -12.31 -3.33 -8.38
#